data_AF-A0A833ZGL2-F1
#
_entry.id   AF-A0A833ZGL2-F1
#
_cell.length_a   1.000
_cell.length_b   1.000
_cell.length_c   1.000
_cell.angle_alpha   90.00
_cell.angle_beta   90.00
_cell.angle_gamma   90.00
#
_symmetry.space_group_name_H-M   'P 1'
#
loop_
_entity.id
_entity.type
_entity.pdbx_description
1 polymer ?
#
loop_
_entity_poly.entity_id
_entity_poly.type
_entity_poly.pdbx_seq_one_letter_code
_entity_poly.pdbx_strand_id
1 'polypeptide(L)'
;MVHRSFCDALSKPKAIRRACNPQECSQPIWVSGEWEPCSQSCGRTGTQVRSVRCIQPLHNNTTRSVHTKHCNDARPEGRRPCNRELCPGRWQTGPWSQCSVTCGNGTQERPVLCRTAEGSFGICREERPQTARICRLGPCSGNISDPSQKSYVVQWLSRPDPDAPVQKTSSSNRPVYNSASALQCMPCALWSLPWAPFLSLYGKYP
;
A
#
# COMPACT_ATOMS: atom_id res chain seq x y z
N MET A 1 -22.95 68.23 -14.73
CA MET A 1 -22.33 67.37 -15.75
C MET A 1 -22.32 68.13 -17.06
N VAL A 2 -21.17 68.32 -17.70
CA VAL A 2 -21.05 69.07 -18.96
C VAL A 2 -20.96 68.07 -20.12
N HIS A 3 -21.65 68.37 -21.23
CA HIS A 3 -21.69 67.50 -22.40
C HIS A 3 -20.30 67.38 -23.04
N ARG A 4 -19.93 66.17 -23.47
CA ARG A 4 -18.56 65.84 -23.91
C ARG A 4 -18.10 66.66 -25.13
N SER A 5 -19.04 67.14 -25.93
CA SER A 5 -18.79 67.95 -27.14
C SER A 5 -18.19 69.32 -26.87
N PHE A 6 -18.36 69.87 -25.66
CA PHE A 6 -17.74 71.15 -25.30
C PHE A 6 -16.20 71.06 -25.14
N CYS A 7 -15.64 69.85 -25.18
CA CYS A 7 -14.20 69.60 -25.07
C CYS A 7 -13.57 69.17 -26.42
N ASP A 8 -14.32 69.16 -27.53
CA ASP A 8 -13.85 68.64 -28.83
C ASP A 8 -12.68 69.47 -29.41
N ALA A 9 -12.59 70.75 -29.05
CA ALA A 9 -11.50 71.65 -29.44
C ALA A 9 -10.26 71.56 -28.52
N LEU A 10 -10.34 70.83 -27.41
CA LEU A 10 -9.26 70.68 -26.45
C LEU A 10 -8.50 69.38 -26.72
N SER A 11 -7.16 69.48 -26.82
CA SER A 11 -6.33 68.28 -26.93
C SER A 11 -6.52 67.40 -25.71
N LYS A 12 -6.91 66.14 -25.93
CA LYS A 12 -7.11 65.17 -24.84
C LYS A 12 -5.83 65.10 -23.98
N PRO A 13 -5.90 65.39 -22.68
CA PRO A 13 -4.72 65.34 -21.83
C PRO A 13 -4.15 63.93 -21.79
N LYS A 14 -2.83 63.83 -21.61
CA LYS A 14 -2.15 62.54 -21.47
C LYS A 14 -2.77 61.79 -20.29
N ALA A 15 -3.13 60.54 -20.50
CA ALA A 15 -3.69 59.70 -19.45
C ALA A 15 -2.65 59.54 -18.33
N ILE A 16 -2.96 60.03 -17.14
CA ILE A 16 -2.11 59.85 -15.96
C ILE A 16 -2.23 58.40 -15.53
N ARG A 17 -1.14 57.63 -15.63
CA ARG A 17 -1.05 56.27 -15.12
C ARG A 17 -0.13 56.27 -13.91
N ARG A 18 -0.57 55.64 -12.82
CA ARG A 18 0.25 55.42 -11.62
C ARG A 18 0.34 53.91 -11.38
N ALA A 19 1.50 53.47 -10.91
CA ALA A 19 1.66 52.09 -10.45
C ALA A 19 0.84 51.90 -9.18
N CYS A 20 0.00 50.86 -9.16
CA CYS A 20 -0.70 50.41 -7.97
C CYS A 20 0.08 49.26 -7.33
N ASN A 21 0.06 49.15 -6.01
CA ASN A 21 0.80 48.15 -5.23
C ASN A 21 2.31 48.12 -5.56
N PRO A 22 3.03 49.25 -5.38
CA PRO A 22 4.48 49.31 -5.65
C PRO A 22 5.32 48.48 -4.69
N GLN A 23 4.72 47.93 -3.63
CA GLN A 23 5.39 47.07 -2.67
C GLN A 23 5.42 45.64 -3.18
N GLU A 24 6.61 45.04 -3.18
CA GLU A 24 6.80 43.66 -3.56
C GLU A 24 6.06 42.74 -2.59
N CYS A 25 5.21 41.88 -3.13
CA CYS A 25 4.44 40.95 -2.34
C CYS A 25 5.37 39.93 -1.69
N SER A 26 5.20 39.72 -0.38
CA SER A 26 5.86 38.64 0.34
C SER A 26 5.52 37.28 -0.28
N GLN A 27 6.49 36.36 -0.24
CA GLN A 27 6.27 35.01 -0.73
C GLN A 27 5.32 34.25 0.22
N PRO A 28 4.30 33.56 -0.29
CA PRO A 28 3.40 32.75 0.53
C PRO A 28 4.09 31.46 0.98
N ILE A 29 3.76 31.04 2.20
CA ILE A 29 4.38 29.91 2.87
C ILE A 29 3.34 28.87 3.28
N TRP A 30 3.78 27.61 3.37
CA TRP A 30 2.97 26.55 3.93
C TRP A 30 2.95 26.62 5.46
N VAL A 31 1.76 26.54 6.03
CA VAL A 31 1.57 26.44 7.47
C VAL A 31 0.74 25.20 7.78
N SER A 32 1.30 24.33 8.62
CA SER A 32 0.63 23.15 9.16
C SER A 32 0.10 23.43 10.56
N GLY A 33 -1.12 23.00 10.83
CA GLY A 33 -1.65 22.94 12.20
C GLY A 33 -1.25 21.66 12.92
N GLU A 34 -1.80 21.50 14.13
CA GLU A 34 -1.65 20.29 14.93
C GLU A 34 -2.32 19.08 14.29
N TRP A 35 -1.80 17.89 14.62
CA TRP A 35 -2.41 16.63 14.23
C TRP A 35 -3.68 16.38 15.04
N GLU A 36 -4.76 16.05 14.34
CA GLU A 36 -5.97 15.54 14.98
C GLU A 36 -5.70 14.19 15.66
N PRO A 37 -6.55 13.78 16.61
CA PRO A 37 -6.51 12.42 17.17
C PRO A 37 -6.55 11.35 16.07
N CYS A 38 -5.94 10.21 16.33
CA CYS A 38 -5.93 9.10 15.37
C CYS A 38 -7.36 8.59 15.14
N SER A 39 -7.71 8.32 13.89
CA SER A 39 -9.04 7.81 13.52
C SER A 39 -9.40 6.49 14.21
N GLN A 40 -8.40 5.71 14.61
CA GLN A 40 -8.55 4.45 15.32
C GLN A 40 -7.53 4.38 16.46
N SER A 41 -7.94 3.89 17.63
CA SER A 41 -7.06 3.69 18.79
C SER A 41 -6.17 2.44 18.65
N CYS A 42 -6.54 1.52 17.76
CA CYS A 42 -5.83 0.30 17.43
C CYS A 42 -6.14 -0.11 16.00
N GLY A 43 -5.40 -1.07 15.46
CA GLY A 43 -5.53 -1.57 14.10
C GLY A 43 -4.30 -1.23 13.26
N ARG A 44 -4.32 -1.59 11.97
CA ARG A 44 -3.25 -1.22 11.01
C ARG A 44 -3.65 -0.07 10.09
N THR A 45 -4.87 0.43 10.26
CA THR A 45 -5.57 1.35 9.36
C THR A 45 -5.78 2.74 9.96
N GLY A 46 -5.27 3.00 11.17
CA GLY A 46 -5.33 4.32 11.80
C GLY A 46 -4.68 5.39 10.93
N THR A 47 -5.38 6.51 10.75
CA THR A 47 -4.87 7.69 10.04
C THR A 47 -5.14 8.96 10.87
N GLN A 48 -4.16 9.87 10.92
CA GLN A 48 -4.29 11.22 11.46
C GLN A 48 -4.32 12.23 10.31
N VAL A 49 -5.09 13.28 10.51
CA VAL A 49 -5.20 14.40 9.57
C VAL A 49 -4.76 15.67 10.30
N ARG A 50 -4.14 16.60 9.57
CA ARG A 50 -3.88 17.96 10.06
C ARG A 50 -4.23 18.99 9.01
N SER A 51 -4.48 20.21 9.45
CA SER A 51 -4.66 21.33 8.52
C SER A 51 -3.33 21.70 7.84
N VAL A 52 -3.36 21.89 6.53
CA VAL A 52 -2.22 22.38 5.74
C VAL A 52 -2.75 23.48 4.83
N ARG A 53 -2.39 24.72 5.15
CA ARG A 53 -2.87 25.93 4.46
C ARG A 53 -1.70 26.72 3.89
N CYS A 54 -1.91 27.31 2.71
CA CYS A 54 -0.98 28.26 2.11
C CYS A 54 -1.38 29.65 2.55
N ILE A 55 -0.47 30.39 3.20
CA ILE A 55 -0.74 31.73 3.70
C ILE A 55 0.32 32.72 3.24
N GLN A 56 -0.11 33.94 2.98
CA GLN A 56 0.76 35.04 2.64
C GLN A 56 0.88 36.01 3.84
N PRO A 57 2.08 36.21 4.40
CA PRO A 57 2.30 37.17 5.48
C PRO A 57 2.26 38.61 4.92
N LEU A 58 1.40 39.47 5.43
CA LEU A 58 1.32 40.87 4.99
C LEU A 58 2.28 41.76 5.80
N HIS A 59 2.60 42.92 5.22
CA HIS A 59 3.43 43.96 5.84
C HIS A 59 2.90 44.44 7.22
N ASN A 60 1.60 44.25 7.49
CA ASN A 60 0.94 44.64 8.74
C ASN A 60 0.93 43.50 9.80
N ASN A 61 1.89 42.56 9.74
CA ASN A 61 1.94 41.35 10.59
C ASN A 61 0.67 40.48 10.58
N THR A 62 -0.23 40.70 9.63
CA THR A 62 -1.43 39.89 9.42
C THR A 62 -1.12 38.81 8.40
N THR A 63 -1.84 37.69 8.43
CA THR A 63 -1.70 36.65 7.39
C THR A 63 -3.00 36.50 6.62
N ARG A 64 -2.88 36.24 5.31
CA ARG A 64 -4.02 35.96 4.44
C ARG A 64 -3.94 34.54 3.89
N SER A 65 -5.04 33.80 3.94
CA SER A 65 -5.15 32.52 3.25
C SER A 65 -5.17 32.74 1.74
N VAL A 66 -4.31 32.02 1.01
CA VAL A 66 -4.19 32.12 -0.44
C VAL A 66 -4.31 30.73 -1.07
N HIS A 67 -4.58 30.70 -2.37
CA HIS A 67 -4.70 29.44 -3.10
C HIS A 67 -3.39 28.67 -3.09
N THR A 68 -3.46 27.35 -2.91
CA THR A 68 -2.31 26.41 -2.87
C THR A 68 -1.29 26.63 -3.98
N LYS A 69 -1.74 26.95 -5.19
CA LYS A 69 -0.89 27.23 -6.37
C LYS A 69 0.16 28.32 -6.17
N HIS A 70 0.01 29.17 -5.16
CA HIS A 70 0.94 30.27 -4.91
C HIS A 70 2.10 29.86 -3.99
N CYS A 71 1.94 28.81 -3.17
CA CYS A 71 3.05 28.23 -2.42
C CYS A 71 3.82 27.30 -3.36
N ASN A 72 5.02 27.73 -3.76
CA ASN A 72 5.88 26.98 -4.69
C ASN A 72 6.65 25.84 -4.00
N ASP A 73 6.78 25.91 -2.68
CA ASP A 73 7.43 24.86 -1.89
C ASP A 73 6.60 23.57 -1.87
N ALA A 74 7.27 22.46 -1.55
CA ALA A 74 6.62 21.17 -1.38
C ALA A 74 5.54 21.25 -0.30
N ARG A 75 4.32 20.84 -0.66
CA ARG A 75 3.19 20.82 0.27
C ARG A 75 3.47 19.81 1.40
N PRO A 76 3.44 20.24 2.68
CA PRO A 76 3.60 19.32 3.80
C PRO A 76 2.50 18.25 3.85
N GLU A 77 2.81 17.11 4.46
CA GLU A 77 1.85 16.02 4.64
C GLU A 77 0.63 16.49 5.43
N GLY A 78 -0.57 16.36 4.85
CA GLY A 78 -1.82 16.61 5.55
C GLY A 78 -2.43 15.37 6.19
N ARG A 79 -1.93 14.17 5.85
CA ARG A 79 -2.42 12.89 6.35
C ARG A 79 -1.25 11.95 6.58
N ARG A 80 -1.27 11.22 7.71
CA ARG A 80 -0.25 10.22 8.03
C ARG A 80 -0.86 9.01 8.72
N PRO A 81 -0.26 7.81 8.58
CA PRO A 81 -0.66 6.65 9.36
C PRO A 81 -0.33 6.85 10.85
N CYS A 82 -1.18 6.33 11.72
CA CYS A 82 -1.04 6.36 13.17
C CYS A 82 -1.52 5.03 13.77
N ASN A 83 -1.13 4.75 15.02
CA ASN A 83 -1.56 3.59 15.80
C ASN A 83 -1.57 2.28 14.99
N ARG A 84 -0.39 1.65 14.85
CA ARG A 84 -0.22 0.39 14.09
C ARG A 84 -0.32 -0.87 14.94
N GLU A 85 -0.66 -0.72 16.21
CA GLU A 85 -0.80 -1.82 17.15
C GLU A 85 -2.06 -2.63 16.85
N LEU A 86 -1.99 -3.95 17.00
CA LEU A 86 -3.18 -4.79 16.79
C LEU A 86 -4.27 -4.48 17.83
N CYS A 87 -5.53 -4.59 17.43
CA CYS A 87 -6.64 -4.40 18.35
C CYS A 87 -6.76 -5.54 19.35
N PRO A 88 -7.33 -5.29 20.54
CA PRO A 88 -7.63 -6.34 21.50
C PRO A 88 -8.54 -7.40 20.87
N GLY A 89 -8.16 -8.67 21.06
CA GLY A 89 -8.87 -9.82 20.52
C GLY A 89 -9.23 -10.83 21.60
N ARG A 90 -9.96 -11.86 21.19
CA ARG A 90 -10.33 -13.02 22.01
C ARG A 90 -9.77 -14.30 21.39
N TRP A 91 -9.46 -15.27 22.25
CA TRP A 91 -9.04 -16.59 21.80
C TRP A 91 -10.21 -17.30 21.11
N GLN A 92 -9.95 -17.82 19.92
CA GLN A 92 -10.85 -18.71 19.21
C GLN A 92 -10.17 -20.07 19.07
N THR A 93 -10.84 -21.09 19.60
CA THR A 93 -10.39 -22.48 19.54
C THR A 93 -11.19 -23.22 18.48
N GLY A 94 -10.50 -23.95 17.61
CA GLY A 94 -11.14 -24.86 16.66
C GLY A 94 -11.32 -26.27 17.22
N PRO A 95 -11.83 -27.19 16.41
CA PRO A 95 -11.98 -28.59 16.78
C PRO A 95 -10.62 -29.25 16.99
N TRP A 96 -10.60 -30.29 17.82
CA TRP A 96 -9.44 -31.17 17.97
C TRP A 96 -9.23 -32.00 16.70
N SER A 97 -7.96 -32.21 16.35
CA SER A 97 -7.55 -33.14 15.32
C SER A 97 -7.86 -34.57 15.73
N GLN A 98 -7.77 -35.49 14.77
CA GLN A 98 -7.71 -36.91 15.08
C GLN A 98 -6.46 -37.21 15.95
N CYS A 99 -6.54 -38.28 16.72
CA CYS A 99 -5.41 -38.77 17.50
C CYS A 99 -4.25 -39.12 16.56
N SER A 100 -3.02 -38.76 16.95
CA SER A 100 -1.81 -39.04 16.16
C SER A 100 -1.54 -40.53 15.94
N VAL A 101 -2.15 -41.39 16.76
CA VAL A 101 -2.06 -42.85 16.69
C VAL A 101 -3.46 -43.44 16.55
N THR A 102 -3.53 -44.67 16.04
CA THR A 102 -4.76 -45.46 15.98
C THR A 102 -4.94 -46.40 17.17
N CYS A 103 -3.89 -46.59 17.98
CA CYS A 103 -3.89 -47.41 19.18
C CYS A 103 -2.87 -46.87 20.21
N GLY A 104 -3.07 -47.16 21.50
CA GLY A 104 -2.21 -46.68 22.57
C GLY A 104 -2.36 -45.18 22.86
N ASN A 105 -1.28 -44.56 23.35
CA ASN A 105 -1.27 -43.14 23.69
C ASN A 105 -0.76 -42.30 22.49
N GLY A 106 -1.51 -41.27 22.14
CA GLY A 106 -1.10 -40.27 21.17
C GLY A 106 -1.45 -38.86 21.59
N THR A 107 -1.34 -37.94 20.65
CA THR A 107 -1.63 -36.52 20.85
C THR A 107 -2.67 -36.04 19.85
N GLN A 108 -3.56 -35.17 20.29
CA GLN A 108 -4.45 -34.38 19.45
C GLN A 108 -4.04 -32.92 19.54
N GLU A 109 -4.11 -32.23 18.42
CA GLU A 109 -3.83 -30.80 18.33
C GLU A 109 -5.10 -30.05 17.93
N ARG A 110 -5.22 -28.78 18.31
CA ARG A 110 -6.30 -27.91 17.82
C ARG A 110 -5.76 -26.54 17.44
N PRO A 111 -6.34 -25.90 16.42
CA PRO A 111 -5.98 -24.53 16.10
C PRO A 111 -6.49 -23.59 17.21
N VAL A 112 -5.62 -22.69 17.66
CA VAL A 112 -5.94 -21.63 18.62
C VAL A 112 -5.46 -20.32 18.03
N LEU A 113 -6.39 -19.44 17.67
CA LEU A 113 -6.12 -18.17 17.00
C LEU A 113 -6.59 -17.01 17.88
N CYS A 114 -5.85 -15.91 17.89
CA CYS A 114 -6.30 -14.67 18.51
C CYS A 114 -6.91 -13.76 17.43
N ARG A 115 -8.20 -13.44 17.56
CA ARG A 115 -8.91 -12.59 16.59
C ARG A 115 -9.71 -11.49 17.26
N THR A 116 -9.84 -10.35 16.58
CA THR A 116 -10.71 -9.24 16.98
C THR A 116 -12.18 -9.57 16.70
N ALA A 117 -13.10 -8.72 17.14
CA ALA A 117 -14.54 -8.89 16.85
C ALA A 117 -14.83 -8.87 15.33
N GLU A 118 -14.04 -8.12 14.57
CA GLU A 118 -14.11 -7.97 13.12
C GLU A 118 -13.39 -9.12 12.37
N GLY A 119 -12.87 -10.12 13.09
CA GLY A 119 -12.22 -11.30 12.51
C GLY A 119 -10.77 -11.08 12.04
N SER A 120 -10.21 -9.90 12.30
CA SER A 120 -8.80 -9.58 12.03
C SER A 120 -7.86 -10.16 13.12
N PHE A 121 -6.55 -10.18 12.88
CA PHE A 121 -5.59 -10.59 13.90
C PHE A 121 -5.58 -9.60 15.06
N GLY A 122 -5.74 -10.09 16.28
CA GLY A 122 -5.77 -9.27 17.49
C GLY A 122 -4.64 -9.59 18.46
N ILE A 123 -4.60 -8.84 19.56
CA ILE A 123 -3.78 -9.12 20.75
C ILE A 123 -4.69 -9.67 21.84
N CYS A 124 -4.38 -10.87 22.31
CA CYS A 124 -5.08 -11.54 23.41
C CYS A 124 -4.22 -11.42 24.67
N ARG A 125 -4.78 -10.82 25.72
CA ARG A 125 -4.09 -10.66 27.02
C ARG A 125 -4.30 -11.84 27.96
N GLU A 126 -5.35 -12.62 27.71
CA GLU A 126 -5.68 -13.82 28.47
C GLU A 126 -4.71 -14.97 28.17
N GLU A 127 -4.60 -15.92 29.09
CA GLU A 127 -3.77 -17.11 28.91
C GLU A 127 -4.18 -17.90 27.66
N ARG A 128 -3.18 -18.33 26.88
CA ARG A 128 -3.42 -19.05 25.64
C ARG A 128 -4.01 -20.44 25.94
N PRO A 129 -5.18 -20.78 25.38
CA PRO A 129 -5.76 -22.11 25.57
C PRO A 129 -4.85 -23.22 25.06
N GLN A 130 -4.99 -24.41 25.65
CA GLN A 130 -4.23 -25.60 25.25
C GLN A 130 -4.33 -25.86 23.74
N THR A 131 -3.18 -26.03 23.07
CA THR A 131 -3.12 -26.37 21.64
C THR A 131 -2.98 -27.87 21.42
N ALA A 132 -2.55 -28.62 22.44
CA ALA A 132 -2.35 -30.06 22.38
C ALA A 132 -2.95 -30.74 23.62
N ARG A 133 -3.46 -31.96 23.45
CA ARG A 133 -3.88 -32.84 24.54
C ARG A 133 -3.55 -34.29 24.22
N ILE A 134 -3.45 -35.11 25.26
CA ILE A 134 -3.22 -36.55 25.11
C ILE A 134 -4.55 -37.24 24.77
N CYS A 135 -4.52 -38.14 23.77
CA CYS A 135 -5.59 -39.09 23.48
C CYS A 135 -5.13 -40.50 23.88
N ARG A 136 -6.03 -41.27 24.51
CA ARG A 136 -5.78 -42.65 24.90
C ARG A 136 -6.75 -43.56 24.15
N LEU A 137 -6.22 -44.40 23.27
CA LEU A 137 -6.96 -45.38 22.50
C LEU A 137 -6.72 -46.78 23.04
N GLY A 138 -7.45 -47.77 22.51
CA GLY A 138 -7.27 -49.17 22.87
C GLY A 138 -5.82 -49.64 22.67
N PRO A 139 -5.37 -50.67 23.40
CA PRO A 139 -4.02 -51.21 23.28
C PRO A 139 -3.74 -51.64 21.83
N CYS A 140 -2.52 -51.40 21.37
CA CYS A 140 -2.09 -51.88 20.06
C CYS A 140 -2.06 -53.41 20.07
N SER A 141 -2.74 -54.04 19.10
CA SER A 141 -2.64 -55.49 18.89
C SER A 141 -1.19 -55.81 18.52
N GLY A 142 -0.44 -56.33 19.48
CA GLY A 142 0.93 -56.75 19.28
C GLY A 142 0.98 -57.96 18.35
N ASN A 143 1.15 -57.69 17.06
CA ASN A 143 1.88 -58.59 16.16
C ASN A 143 3.03 -57.79 15.55
N ILE A 144 3.96 -57.41 16.44
CA ILE A 144 5.27 -56.84 16.10
C ILE A 144 6.29 -57.95 16.39
N SER A 145 6.17 -59.05 15.66
CA SER A 145 7.17 -60.12 15.62
C SER A 145 7.96 -60.11 14.31
N ASP A 146 7.64 -59.19 13.40
CA ASP A 146 8.33 -59.05 12.12
C ASP A 146 9.09 -57.70 12.05
N PRO A 147 10.43 -57.72 11.97
CA PRO A 147 11.26 -56.53 11.78
C PRO A 147 10.99 -55.75 10.46
N SER A 148 10.18 -56.28 9.53
CA SER A 148 9.98 -55.70 8.19
C SER A 148 9.00 -54.52 8.11
N GLN A 149 8.13 -54.29 9.11
CA GLN A 149 7.04 -53.29 9.04
C GLN A 149 7.25 -52.01 9.85
N LYS A 150 8.47 -51.73 10.29
CA LYS A 150 8.78 -50.44 10.93
C LYS A 150 8.94 -49.34 9.88
N SER A 151 7.81 -48.76 9.44
CA SER A 151 7.82 -47.51 8.68
C SER A 151 8.17 -46.34 9.61
N TYR A 152 9.45 -46.21 9.93
CA TYR A 152 9.96 -45.00 10.56
C TYR A 152 10.00 -43.89 9.50
N VAL A 153 8.91 -43.14 9.34
CA VAL A 153 8.98 -41.84 8.69
C VAL A 153 9.54 -40.86 9.72
N VAL A 154 10.86 -40.86 9.86
CA VAL A 154 11.57 -39.78 10.53
C VAL A 154 11.77 -38.71 9.46
N GLN A 155 10.81 -37.81 9.31
CA GLN A 155 10.99 -36.64 8.46
C GLN A 155 11.92 -35.67 9.19
N TRP A 156 13.22 -35.91 9.03
CA TRP A 156 14.26 -34.98 9.43
C TRP A 156 14.06 -33.70 8.60
N LEU A 157 13.51 -32.65 9.21
CA LEU A 157 13.77 -31.29 8.77
C LEU A 157 15.27 -31.06 8.98
N SER A 158 16.06 -31.26 7.93
CA SER A 158 17.50 -31.05 7.92
C SER A 158 17.80 -29.68 8.52
N ARG A 159 18.46 -29.66 9.68
CA ARG A 159 19.17 -28.47 10.15
C ARG A 159 20.21 -28.13 9.09
N PRO A 160 20.29 -26.89 8.58
CA PRO A 160 21.35 -26.49 7.68
C PRO A 160 22.70 -26.64 8.39
N ASP A 161 23.63 -27.28 7.70
CA ASP A 161 25.01 -27.46 8.10
C ASP A 161 25.70 -26.08 8.26
N PRO A 162 26.35 -25.76 9.40
CA PRO A 162 27.01 -24.47 9.61
C PRO A 162 28.22 -24.21 8.69
N ASP A 163 28.73 -25.22 7.98
CA ASP A 163 29.89 -25.09 7.07
C ASP A 163 29.53 -25.11 5.57
N ALA A 164 28.25 -24.98 5.22
CA ALA A 164 27.86 -24.81 3.82
C ALA A 164 28.24 -23.40 3.30
N PRO A 165 28.93 -23.27 2.16
CA PRO A 165 29.33 -21.97 1.63
C PRO A 165 28.09 -21.15 1.23
N VAL A 166 27.96 -19.96 1.83
CA VAL A 166 26.91 -18.99 1.49
C VAL A 166 27.06 -18.56 0.04
N GLN A 167 26.20 -19.09 -0.82
CA GLN A 167 25.98 -18.56 -2.17
C GLN A 167 25.32 -17.18 -2.03
N LYS A 168 26.11 -16.12 -2.18
CA LYS A 168 25.62 -14.74 -2.29
C LYS A 168 24.85 -14.61 -3.60
N THR A 169 23.53 -14.79 -3.56
CA THR A 169 22.66 -14.39 -4.68
C THR A 169 22.63 -12.86 -4.73
N SER A 170 23.39 -12.31 -5.67
CA SER A 170 23.22 -10.94 -6.15
C SER A 170 21.76 -10.73 -6.54
N SER A 171 21.16 -9.64 -6.07
CA SER A 171 19.78 -9.27 -6.34
C SER A 171 19.60 -8.88 -7.80
N SER A 172 19.33 -9.86 -8.67
CA SER A 172 18.64 -9.62 -9.93
C SER A 172 17.97 -10.92 -10.38
N ASN A 173 16.75 -11.13 -9.88
CA ASN A 173 15.62 -11.81 -10.52
C ASN A 173 14.66 -12.34 -9.45
N ARG A 174 13.57 -11.60 -9.21
CA ARG A 174 12.35 -12.14 -8.60
C ARG A 174 11.44 -12.65 -9.71
N PRO A 175 10.93 -13.89 -9.65
CA PRO A 175 9.83 -14.30 -10.50
C PRO A 175 8.52 -13.73 -9.95
N VAL A 176 7.82 -12.97 -10.79
CA VAL A 176 6.44 -12.53 -10.57
C VAL A 176 5.53 -13.70 -10.92
N TYR A 177 4.88 -14.30 -9.92
CA TYR A 177 3.73 -15.16 -10.15
C TYR A 177 2.48 -14.28 -10.20
N ASN A 178 1.94 -14.07 -11.40
CA ASN A 178 0.56 -13.66 -11.62
C ASN A 178 -0.21 -14.86 -12.16
N SER A 179 -1.23 -15.29 -11.44
CA SER A 179 -2.26 -16.20 -11.94
C SER A 179 -3.54 -15.43 -12.18
N ALA A 180 -3.95 -15.30 -13.45
CA ALA A 180 -5.36 -15.20 -13.83
C ALA A 180 -5.52 -15.47 -15.33
N SER A 181 -6.05 -16.66 -15.60
CA SER A 181 -7.07 -17.01 -16.60
C SER A 181 -6.93 -16.58 -18.06
N ALA A 182 -6.94 -17.63 -18.90
CA ALA A 182 -7.05 -17.66 -20.35
C ALA A 182 -8.07 -16.68 -20.96
N LEU A 183 -7.67 -16.06 -22.07
CA LEU A 183 -8.41 -16.00 -23.34
C LEU A 183 -7.42 -15.58 -24.43
N GLN A 184 -7.42 -16.35 -25.51
CA GLN A 184 -6.39 -16.40 -26.52
C GLN A 184 -6.78 -15.50 -27.70
N CYS A 185 -5.95 -14.51 -28.03
CA CYS A 185 -6.00 -13.80 -29.30
C CYS A 185 -4.63 -13.93 -30.00
N MET A 186 -4.69 -14.31 -31.28
CA MET A 186 -3.54 -14.64 -32.13
C MET A 186 -2.58 -13.46 -32.36
N PRO A 187 -1.28 -13.75 -32.60
CA PRO A 187 -0.30 -12.72 -32.91
C PRO A 187 -0.38 -12.29 -34.38
N CYS A 188 -0.59 -11.00 -34.62
CA CYS A 188 -0.19 -10.34 -35.86
C CYS A 188 1.29 -10.00 -35.77
N ALA A 189 2.13 -10.64 -36.60
CA ALA A 189 3.22 -9.99 -37.33
C ALA A 189 4.16 -11.06 -37.88
N LEU A 190 3.99 -11.40 -39.15
CA LEU A 190 4.99 -12.11 -39.93
C LEU A 190 4.82 -11.71 -41.39
N TRP A 191 5.72 -10.85 -41.89
CA TRP A 191 6.69 -11.17 -42.94
C TRP A 191 7.14 -9.96 -43.77
N SER A 192 8.46 -9.98 -43.95
CA SER A 192 9.29 -9.31 -44.93
C SER A 192 8.76 -9.35 -46.37
N LEU A 193 9.00 -8.23 -47.07
CA LEU A 193 9.14 -8.04 -48.53
C LEU A 193 9.85 -9.22 -49.23
N PRO A 194 9.67 -9.52 -50.55
CA PRO A 194 9.76 -8.52 -51.63
C PRO A 194 8.95 -8.75 -52.95
N TRP A 195 9.04 -7.73 -53.82
CA TRP A 195 9.00 -7.71 -55.31
C TRP A 195 7.98 -6.76 -55.95
N ALA A 196 8.52 -5.78 -56.68
CA ALA A 196 7.85 -4.97 -57.70
C ALA A 196 7.56 -5.83 -58.95
N PRO A 197 6.62 -5.45 -59.86
CA PRO A 197 6.93 -4.43 -60.87
C PRO A 197 5.76 -3.52 -61.36
N PHE A 198 6.18 -2.39 -61.96
CA PHE A 198 5.67 -1.67 -63.14
C PHE A 198 4.26 -0.99 -63.24
N LEU A 199 4.36 0.29 -63.67
CA LEU A 199 3.56 1.09 -64.63
C LEU A 199 2.52 2.14 -64.14
N SER A 200 2.86 3.39 -64.49
CA SER A 200 1.99 4.48 -65.01
C SER A 200 0.97 5.13 -64.05
N LEU A 201 0.68 6.44 -64.08
CA LEU A 201 1.05 7.60 -64.90
C LEU A 201 0.35 8.85 -64.27
N TYR A 202 0.91 10.05 -64.47
CA TYR A 202 0.32 11.40 -64.33
C TYR A 202 -0.13 11.86 -62.90
N GLY A 203 0.12 13.08 -62.41
CA GLY A 203 0.72 14.29 -62.98
C GLY A 203 0.27 15.54 -62.19
N LYS A 204 1.24 16.42 -61.90
CA LYS A 204 1.18 17.90 -61.83
C LYS A 204 0.23 18.63 -60.82
N TYR A 205 0.89 19.29 -59.85
CA TYR A 205 0.98 20.76 -59.57
C TYR A 205 0.31 21.74 -60.56
N PRO A 206 0.03 23.02 -60.19
CA PRO A 206 0.79 23.91 -59.30
C PRO A 206 0.12 24.33 -58.00
#